data_AF-A0A1S3X0M8-F1
#
_entry.id   AF-A0A1S3X0M8-F1
#
_cell.length_a   1.000
_cell.length_b   1.000
_cell.length_c   1.000
_cell.angle_alpha   90.00
_cell.angle_beta   90.00
_cell.angle_gamma   90.00
#
_symmetry.space_group_name_H-M   'P 1'
#
loop_
_entity.id
_entity.type
_entity.pdbx_description
1 polymer ?
#
loop_
_entity_poly.entity_id
_entity_poly.type
_entity_poly.pdbx_seq_one_letter_code
_entity_poly.pdbx_strand_id
1 'polypeptide(L)'
;MANTTTIAAGPTFSLQHRVSERHQTLGRAGISTLRQHQAHTLFFTPAAPTLRRRFSPSIGIYHRIGHSFSDGTFKRIMCSSTVEGADKLSADQSRVSRLVNRGCKLIGCGSAVPALKVSNDDLAKIVDTNDEWISVRTGIRNRRVLSGKDNLTDLAAEAARKALEMAEVDPNDIDLILLCTSTPEDLFGSAPQIQKALGCKSNPLAFDITAACSGFMLGLVSAACYIRGGGFKNVLVIGADALSRYVDWTDRGTCILFGDAAGAVVMQACDIGEDGLFGFDLHSDGEGQRHLNASIKEKETDHAFGTNGSIIGFPPKGSSYSCIQMNGKEVFRFAVRVVPQSIEAALENAGLPGSKIDWLLLHQANQRIIDGVATRLEVPSERVISNLANYGNTSAASIPLALDEAVRSGKVQAGHVIAAAGFGAGLTWGSAILRWG
;
A
#
# COMPACT_ATOMS: atom_id res chain seq x y z
N MET A 1 12.37 19.85 -58.33
CA MET A 1 12.47 20.87 -59.39
C MET A 1 11.07 21.28 -59.81
N ALA A 2 10.88 22.59 -59.93
CA ALA A 2 9.80 23.32 -60.62
C ALA A 2 8.36 23.27 -60.04
N ASN A 3 8.00 24.42 -59.47
CA ASN A 3 6.67 24.94 -59.13
C ASN A 3 5.72 25.01 -60.35
N THR A 4 4.41 25.04 -60.08
CA THR A 4 3.54 26.02 -60.75
C THR A 4 2.36 26.41 -59.87
N THR A 5 2.30 27.71 -59.56
CA THR A 5 1.23 28.43 -58.85
C THR A 5 0.32 29.08 -59.89
N THR A 6 -1.00 29.06 -59.70
CA THR A 6 -1.92 30.03 -60.37
C THR A 6 -3.06 30.41 -59.42
N ILE A 7 -3.59 31.61 -59.64
CA ILE A 7 -4.18 32.59 -58.70
C ILE A 7 -5.69 32.81 -58.95
N ALA A 8 -6.42 33.22 -57.90
CA ALA A 8 -7.72 33.95 -57.84
C ALA A 8 -8.99 33.23 -58.37
N ALA A 9 -10.23 33.47 -57.91
CA ALA A 9 -10.89 34.64 -57.31
C ALA A 9 -12.18 34.24 -56.54
N GLY A 10 -12.64 35.06 -55.57
CA GLY A 10 -13.95 34.95 -54.88
C GLY A 10 -15.16 35.43 -55.73
N PRO A 11 -16.42 35.34 -55.21
CA PRO A 11 -17.07 36.45 -54.45
C PRO A 11 -17.93 35.97 -53.24
N THR A 12 -17.91 36.60 -52.05
CA THR A 12 -18.70 37.73 -51.46
C THR A 12 -20.20 37.55 -51.09
N PHE A 13 -20.50 37.95 -49.82
CA PHE A 13 -21.78 38.31 -49.14
C PHE A 13 -22.79 37.19 -48.80
N SER A 14 -23.43 37.14 -47.62
CA SER A 14 -24.13 38.21 -46.87
C SER A 14 -24.29 37.99 -45.35
N LEU A 15 -24.26 39.09 -44.59
CA LEU A 15 -24.74 39.25 -43.20
C LEU A 15 -26.27 39.16 -43.09
N GLN A 16 -26.78 38.65 -41.96
CA GLN A 16 -28.05 39.13 -41.36
C GLN A 16 -27.95 39.23 -39.84
N HIS A 17 -28.32 40.42 -39.35
CA HIS A 17 -28.59 40.80 -37.97
C HIS A 17 -29.89 40.17 -37.44
N ARG A 18 -29.95 39.88 -36.13
CA ARG A 18 -31.13 40.15 -35.30
C ARG A 18 -30.73 40.44 -33.84
N VAL A 19 -31.55 41.28 -33.22
CA VAL A 19 -31.31 42.11 -32.02
C VAL A 19 -32.37 41.78 -30.96
N SER A 20 -31.99 41.90 -29.67
CA SER A 20 -32.80 42.09 -28.43
C SER A 20 -33.71 40.93 -28.00
N GLU A 21 -33.91 40.59 -26.71
CA GLU A 21 -34.27 41.43 -25.57
C GLU A 21 -33.81 40.87 -24.20
N ARG A 22 -33.63 41.80 -23.25
CA ARG A 22 -33.52 41.59 -21.80
C ARG A 22 -34.93 41.50 -21.18
N HIS A 23 -35.12 40.67 -20.16
CA HIS A 23 -35.99 41.03 -19.02
C HIS A 23 -35.53 40.39 -17.71
N GLN A 24 -35.29 41.26 -16.72
CA GLN A 24 -35.33 40.98 -15.28
C GLN A 24 -36.77 41.18 -14.81
N THR A 25 -37.23 40.38 -13.85
CA THR A 25 -38.16 40.85 -12.80
C THR A 25 -38.09 39.96 -11.56
N LEU A 26 -38.03 40.64 -10.40
CA LEU A 26 -38.23 40.11 -9.06
C LEU A 26 -39.70 39.71 -8.82
N GLY A 27 -39.95 38.84 -7.83
CA GLY A 27 -41.28 38.66 -7.24
C GLY A 27 -41.26 37.79 -5.97
N ARG A 28 -41.54 38.43 -4.83
CA ARG A 28 -41.61 37.88 -3.46
C ARG A 28 -43.05 37.45 -3.10
N ALA A 29 -43.16 36.41 -2.27
CA ALA A 29 -44.06 36.23 -1.11
C ALA A 29 -45.60 36.03 -1.23
N GLY A 30 -46.13 35.19 -0.31
CA GLY A 30 -47.54 35.04 0.14
C GLY A 30 -48.02 33.58 0.01
N ILE A 31 -48.07 32.72 1.05
CA ILE A 31 -48.88 32.65 2.29
C ILE A 31 -50.41 32.74 2.08
N SER A 32 -51.10 31.59 2.20
CA SER A 32 -52.30 31.34 3.05
C SER A 32 -52.76 29.89 2.86
N THR A 33 -52.64 28.95 3.81
CA THR A 33 -53.56 28.60 4.93
C THR A 33 -55.04 28.36 4.58
N LEU A 34 -55.47 27.09 4.70
CA LEU A 34 -56.75 26.58 5.25
C LEU A 34 -56.53 25.07 5.50
N ARG A 35 -56.37 24.59 6.75
CA ARG A 35 -57.42 24.06 7.67
C ARG A 35 -58.39 23.08 6.99
N GLN A 36 -58.81 21.95 7.54
CA GLN A 36 -58.52 21.14 8.73
C GLN A 36 -59.56 19.99 8.63
N HIS A 37 -59.19 18.72 8.82
CA HIS A 37 -60.01 17.80 9.62
C HIS A 37 -59.24 16.54 9.99
N GLN A 38 -59.47 16.14 11.24
CA GLN A 38 -58.78 15.17 12.07
C GLN A 38 -59.18 13.73 11.74
N ALA A 39 -58.26 12.79 11.98
CA ALA A 39 -58.57 11.49 12.56
C ALA A 39 -57.35 10.97 13.34
N HIS A 40 -57.62 10.27 14.43
CA HIS A 40 -56.78 10.06 15.59
C HIS A 40 -55.65 9.02 15.45
N THR A 41 -54.51 9.37 16.05
CA THR A 41 -53.60 8.66 16.95
C THR A 41 -53.65 7.12 17.03
N LEU A 42 -52.48 6.47 16.87
CA LEU A 42 -51.87 5.54 17.84
C LEU A 42 -50.43 5.19 17.38
N PHE A 43 -49.42 5.70 18.08
CA PHE A 43 -48.01 5.31 17.98
C PHE A 43 -47.68 4.41 19.17
N PHE A 44 -47.04 3.26 18.92
CA PHE A 44 -46.47 2.39 19.96
C PHE A 44 -45.00 2.08 19.67
N THR A 45 -44.16 2.37 20.66
CA THR A 45 -42.98 1.63 21.21
C THR A 45 -42.13 2.64 22.00
N PRO A 46 -41.29 2.27 23.01
CA PRO A 46 -40.80 0.91 23.35
C PRO A 46 -40.82 0.56 24.85
N ALA A 47 -40.48 -0.68 25.21
CA ALA A 47 -40.07 -1.06 26.56
C ALA A 47 -38.93 -2.09 26.52
N ALA A 48 -37.81 -1.78 27.19
CA ALA A 48 -36.72 -2.69 27.50
C ALA A 48 -36.35 -2.51 28.99
N PRO A 49 -36.10 -3.58 29.77
CA PRO A 49 -35.93 -3.48 31.21
C PRO A 49 -34.48 -3.19 31.61
N THR A 50 -34.37 -2.43 32.71
CA THR A 50 -33.14 -2.01 33.39
C THR A 50 -32.66 -3.02 34.43
N LEU A 51 -31.34 -3.26 34.50
CA LEU A 51 -30.66 -3.81 35.67
C LEU A 51 -29.40 -2.97 35.95
N ARG A 52 -29.47 -2.14 37.00
CA ARG A 52 -28.35 -1.37 37.56
C ARG A 52 -27.65 -2.20 38.63
N ARG A 53 -26.33 -2.31 38.58
CA ARG A 53 -25.48 -2.48 39.77
C ARG A 53 -24.37 -1.42 39.76
N ARG A 54 -24.33 -0.62 40.83
CA ARG A 54 -23.36 0.44 41.09
C ARG A 54 -22.05 -0.16 41.58
N PHE A 55 -20.92 0.37 41.10
CA PHE A 55 -19.69 0.46 41.87
C PHE A 55 -19.11 1.86 41.69
N SER A 56 -18.93 2.57 42.81
CA SER A 56 -18.35 3.91 42.89
C SER A 56 -16.85 3.80 43.09
N PRO A 57 -15.99 4.65 42.49
CA PRO A 57 -14.63 4.83 42.96
C PRO A 57 -14.55 6.05 43.88
N SER A 58 -13.95 5.87 45.06
CA SER A 58 -13.54 6.96 45.95
C SER A 58 -12.09 7.34 45.64
N ILE A 59 -11.89 8.60 45.25
CA ILE A 59 -10.57 9.23 45.14
C ILE A 59 -10.15 9.68 46.55
N GLY A 60 -8.96 9.25 46.98
CA GLY A 60 -8.27 9.74 48.17
C GLY A 60 -6.79 9.95 47.84
N ILE A 61 -6.34 11.19 47.99
CA ILE A 61 -4.95 11.64 47.82
C ILE A 61 -4.21 11.43 49.13
N TYR A 62 -3.03 10.80 49.13
CA TYR A 62 -1.95 11.06 50.11
C TYR A 62 -0.56 10.82 49.51
N HIS A 63 0.37 11.69 49.93
CA HIS A 63 1.77 11.81 49.52
C HIS A 63 2.72 10.91 50.36
N ARG A 64 3.85 10.53 49.72
CA ARG A 64 5.22 10.28 50.25
C ARG A 64 5.63 8.93 50.89
N ILE A 65 6.69 8.38 50.26
CA ILE A 65 7.90 7.68 50.76
C ILE A 65 7.78 6.21 51.22
N GLY A 66 8.64 5.36 50.65
CA GLY A 66 9.22 4.20 51.35
C GLY A 66 9.33 2.92 50.52
N HIS A 67 10.57 2.48 50.27
CA HIS A 67 10.93 1.17 49.71
C HIS A 67 10.32 0.00 50.51
N SER A 68 9.87 -1.06 49.82
CA SER A 68 10.14 -2.48 50.18
C SER A 68 9.52 -3.42 49.14
N PHE A 69 10.31 -4.42 48.72
CA PHE A 69 9.91 -5.60 47.95
C PHE A 69 8.81 -6.41 48.66
N SER A 70 7.87 -6.98 47.89
CA SER A 70 7.36 -8.34 48.11
C SER A 70 6.70 -8.91 46.85
N ASP A 71 6.90 -10.22 46.66
CA ASP A 71 6.48 -11.04 45.52
C ASP A 71 4.99 -10.97 45.20
N GLY A 72 4.68 -10.65 43.94
CA GLY A 72 3.35 -10.75 43.34
C GLY A 72 3.33 -11.79 42.24
N THR A 73 2.75 -12.95 42.55
CA THR A 73 2.50 -14.05 41.62
C THR A 73 1.56 -13.62 40.49
N PHE A 74 2.07 -13.52 39.26
CA PHE A 74 1.24 -13.34 38.07
C PHE A 74 0.51 -14.64 37.74
N LYS A 75 -0.82 -14.68 37.94
CA LYS A 75 -1.69 -15.76 37.44
C LYS A 75 -1.71 -15.75 35.91
N ARG A 76 -0.95 -16.67 35.31
CA ARG A 76 -1.13 -17.11 33.93
C ARG A 76 -2.46 -17.88 33.85
N ILE A 77 -3.42 -17.37 33.08
CA ILE A 77 -4.62 -18.13 32.70
C ILE A 77 -4.18 -19.10 31.60
N MET A 78 -4.03 -20.37 31.94
CA MET A 78 -3.84 -21.48 31.00
C MET A 78 -5.20 -22.12 30.76
N CYS A 79 -5.74 -22.02 29.56
CA CYS A 79 -6.85 -22.86 29.12
C CYS A 79 -6.30 -24.26 28.82
N SER A 80 -6.45 -25.20 29.76
CA SER A 80 -6.27 -26.62 29.49
C SER A 80 -7.62 -27.29 29.34
N SER A 81 -8.00 -27.67 28.12
CA SER A 81 -9.05 -28.66 27.89
C SER A 81 -8.47 -30.04 28.17
N THR A 82 -8.89 -30.67 29.26
CA THR A 82 -8.58 -32.08 29.55
C THR A 82 -9.41 -32.97 28.64
N VAL A 83 -8.74 -33.71 27.76
CA VAL A 83 -9.30 -34.91 27.13
C VAL A 83 -8.64 -36.10 27.83
N GLU A 84 -9.43 -36.88 28.56
CA GLU A 84 -9.00 -38.18 29.10
C GLU A 84 -8.98 -39.21 27.96
N GLY A 85 -7.83 -39.84 27.76
CA GLY A 85 -7.64 -40.89 26.76
C GLY A 85 -6.16 -41.07 26.46
N ALA A 86 -5.49 -41.87 27.29
CA ALA A 86 -4.08 -42.18 27.15
C ALA A 86 -3.84 -43.08 25.93
N ASP A 87 -2.88 -42.70 25.08
CA ASP A 87 -2.01 -43.66 24.42
C ASP A 87 -0.60 -43.08 24.28
N LYS A 88 0.38 -43.91 24.61
CA LYS A 88 1.81 -43.60 24.64
C LYS A 88 2.30 -43.21 23.25
N LEU A 89 2.74 -41.95 23.09
CA LEU A 89 3.57 -41.54 21.97
C LEU A 89 4.86 -40.88 22.47
N SER A 90 5.92 -41.29 21.78
CA SER A 90 7.34 -40.95 21.92
C SER A 90 7.63 -39.56 22.47
N ALA A 91 8.61 -39.48 23.39
CA ALA A 91 9.28 -38.25 23.76
C ALA A 91 10.14 -37.77 22.57
N ASP A 92 9.49 -37.16 21.58
CA ASP A 92 10.17 -36.36 20.57
C ASP A 92 10.09 -34.88 20.95
N GLN A 93 11.18 -34.18 20.67
CA GLN A 93 11.57 -32.90 21.22
C GLN A 93 10.44 -31.86 21.16
N SER A 94 9.83 -31.55 22.31
CA SER A 94 9.12 -30.28 22.46
C SER A 94 10.17 -29.17 22.41
N ARG A 95 10.40 -28.63 21.22
CA ARG A 95 11.10 -27.37 21.02
C ARG A 95 10.22 -26.28 21.62
N VAL A 96 10.23 -26.15 22.94
CA VAL A 96 9.91 -24.90 23.59
C VAL A 96 10.93 -23.91 23.04
N SER A 97 10.51 -23.12 22.06
CA SER A 97 11.33 -22.12 21.41
C SER A 97 11.81 -21.20 22.52
N ARG A 98 13.08 -21.33 22.93
CA ARG A 98 13.70 -20.35 23.83
C ARG A 98 13.55 -19.03 23.11
N LEU A 99 13.04 -18.00 23.80
CA LEU A 99 13.01 -16.64 23.28
C LEU A 99 14.47 -16.23 23.03
N VAL A 100 14.99 -16.50 21.83
CA VAL A 100 16.33 -16.10 21.44
C VAL A 100 16.20 -14.65 21.01
N ASN A 101 16.82 -13.74 21.76
CA ASN A 101 16.87 -12.33 21.40
C ASN A 101 17.74 -12.18 20.15
N ARG A 102 17.13 -12.28 18.97
CA ARG A 102 17.78 -12.17 17.65
C ARG A 102 17.48 -10.79 17.05
N GLY A 103 18.44 -10.26 16.29
CA GLY A 103 18.21 -9.13 15.39
C GLY A 103 17.83 -9.61 13.99
N CYS A 104 17.59 -8.68 13.08
CA CYS A 104 17.50 -8.96 11.65
C CYS A 104 18.26 -7.91 10.82
N LYS A 105 18.79 -8.32 9.68
CA LYS A 105 19.50 -7.44 8.73
C LYS A 105 19.11 -7.72 7.29
N LEU A 106 19.25 -6.72 6.42
CA LEU A 106 19.00 -6.84 4.99
C LEU A 106 20.29 -7.28 4.30
N ILE A 107 20.29 -8.46 3.67
CA ILE A 107 21.51 -9.06 3.11
C ILE A 107 21.53 -9.15 1.59
N GLY A 108 20.41 -8.89 0.92
CA GLY A 108 20.35 -8.85 -0.54
C GLY A 108 19.06 -8.25 -1.04
N CYS A 109 19.11 -7.70 -2.25
CA CYS A 109 17.98 -7.10 -2.94
C CYS A 109 18.02 -7.39 -4.43
N GLY A 110 16.86 -7.32 -5.07
CA GLY A 110 16.70 -7.64 -6.47
C GLY A 110 15.41 -7.05 -7.03
N SER A 111 15.38 -6.82 -8.33
CA SER A 111 14.21 -6.25 -8.99
C SER A 111 14.00 -6.78 -10.41
N ALA A 112 12.76 -6.70 -10.87
CA ALA A 112 12.35 -7.07 -12.21
C ALA A 112 11.24 -6.14 -12.69
N VAL A 113 11.30 -5.79 -13.97
CA VAL A 113 10.31 -4.91 -14.61
C VAL A 113 9.92 -5.47 -15.97
N PRO A 114 8.67 -5.21 -16.43
CA PRO A 114 8.25 -5.56 -17.79
C PRO A 114 9.12 -4.91 -18.87
N ALA A 115 9.18 -5.56 -20.04
CA ALA A 115 9.93 -5.05 -21.18
C ALA A 115 9.26 -3.81 -21.82
N LEU A 116 7.92 -3.80 -21.90
CA LEU A 116 7.19 -2.69 -22.50
C LEU A 116 7.35 -1.42 -21.65
N LYS A 117 7.93 -0.41 -22.29
CA LYS A 117 8.11 0.94 -21.76
C LYS A 117 7.10 1.86 -22.44
N VAL A 118 6.31 2.56 -21.64
CA VAL A 118 5.34 3.57 -22.10
C VAL A 118 5.85 4.94 -21.69
N SER A 119 6.13 5.80 -22.66
CA SER A 119 6.57 7.17 -22.43
C SER A 119 5.39 8.14 -22.29
N ASN A 120 5.66 9.35 -21.82
CA ASN A 120 4.68 10.44 -21.84
C ASN A 120 4.20 10.78 -23.26
N ASP A 121 5.07 10.67 -24.26
CA ASP A 121 4.72 10.89 -25.67
C ASP A 121 3.80 9.79 -26.23
N ASP A 122 3.93 8.56 -25.73
CA ASP A 122 3.00 7.49 -26.07
C ASP A 122 1.61 7.73 -25.46
N LEU A 123 1.55 8.25 -24.24
CA LEU A 123 0.28 8.65 -23.62
C LEU A 123 -0.40 9.81 -24.36
N ALA A 124 0.36 10.77 -24.87
CA ALA A 124 -0.17 11.88 -25.65
C ALA A 124 -0.87 11.44 -26.95
N LYS A 125 -0.65 10.19 -27.41
CA LYS A 125 -1.34 9.62 -28.57
C LYS A 125 -2.74 9.08 -28.22
N ILE A 126 -3.05 8.86 -26.94
CA ILE A 126 -4.31 8.23 -26.50
C ILE A 126 -5.17 9.13 -25.60
N VAL A 127 -4.58 10.13 -24.95
CA VAL A 127 -5.28 11.12 -24.12
C VAL A 127 -4.70 12.53 -24.33
N ASP A 128 -5.51 13.58 -24.17
CA ASP A 128 -5.08 14.97 -24.31
C ASP A 128 -4.11 15.39 -23.19
N THR A 129 -2.81 15.18 -23.41
CA THR A 129 -1.71 15.45 -22.46
C THR A 129 -0.39 15.67 -23.21
N ASN A 130 0.70 15.98 -22.47
CA ASN A 130 2.07 16.04 -23.00
C ASN A 130 3.11 15.79 -21.88
N ASP A 131 4.38 15.60 -22.25
CA ASP A 131 5.47 15.35 -21.30
C ASP A 131 5.67 16.49 -20.30
N GLU A 132 5.63 17.75 -20.75
CA GLU A 132 5.83 18.90 -19.87
C GLU A 132 4.77 18.92 -18.75
N TRP A 133 3.50 18.72 -19.11
CA TRP A 133 2.40 18.71 -18.16
C TRP A 133 2.50 17.56 -17.15
N ILE A 134 2.87 16.36 -17.60
CA ILE A 134 3.02 15.19 -16.73
C ILE A 134 4.25 15.37 -15.83
N SER A 135 5.42 15.57 -16.41
CA SER A 135 6.70 15.58 -15.69
C SER A 135 6.76 16.68 -14.63
N VAL A 136 6.23 17.88 -14.89
CA VAL A 136 6.17 18.97 -13.89
C VAL A 136 5.24 18.63 -12.71
N ARG A 137 4.19 17.85 -12.94
CA ARG A 137 3.19 17.52 -11.91
C ARG A 137 3.49 16.25 -11.13
N THR A 138 4.25 15.34 -11.73
CA THR A 138 4.46 14.01 -11.17
C THR A 138 5.93 13.62 -11.04
N GLY A 139 6.82 14.21 -11.84
CA GLY A 139 8.19 13.75 -12.03
C GLY A 139 8.33 12.50 -12.92
N ILE A 140 7.21 11.95 -13.41
CA ILE A 140 7.18 10.71 -14.20
C ILE A 140 7.44 11.03 -15.67
N ARG A 141 8.31 10.24 -16.30
CA ARG A 141 8.60 10.32 -17.75
C ARG A 141 8.26 9.04 -18.48
N ASN A 142 8.43 7.91 -17.80
CA ASN A 142 8.24 6.59 -18.36
C ASN A 142 7.63 5.67 -17.31
N ARG A 143 6.93 4.64 -17.80
CA ARG A 143 6.35 3.58 -16.99
C ARG A 143 6.61 2.24 -17.65
N ARG A 144 6.71 1.18 -16.85
CA ARG A 144 6.78 -0.20 -17.35
C ARG A 144 5.40 -0.82 -17.20
N VAL A 145 4.95 -1.56 -18.22
CA VAL A 145 3.60 -2.13 -18.22
C VAL A 145 3.69 -3.57 -18.69
N LEU A 146 3.01 -4.50 -18.01
CA LEU A 146 2.92 -5.89 -18.45
C LEU A 146 2.32 -5.96 -19.86
N SER A 147 2.89 -6.81 -20.71
CA SER A 147 2.42 -7.00 -22.08
C SER A 147 2.53 -8.45 -22.52
N GLY A 148 1.69 -8.86 -23.48
CA GLY A 148 1.78 -10.18 -24.09
C GLY A 148 1.67 -11.33 -23.08
N LYS A 149 2.78 -12.02 -22.81
CA LYS A 149 2.87 -13.18 -21.90
C LYS A 149 3.44 -12.82 -20.53
N ASP A 150 3.77 -11.57 -20.28
CA ASP A 150 4.30 -11.14 -18.98
C ASP A 150 3.25 -11.41 -17.89
N ASN A 151 3.69 -11.97 -16.76
CA ASN A 151 2.86 -12.14 -15.57
C ASN A 151 3.62 -11.65 -14.33
N LEU A 152 2.86 -11.25 -13.31
CA LEU A 152 3.43 -10.63 -12.11
C LEU A 152 4.20 -11.65 -11.25
N THR A 153 3.74 -12.90 -11.19
CA THR A 153 4.38 -13.98 -10.44
C THR A 153 5.80 -14.25 -10.96
N ASP A 154 6.03 -14.25 -12.27
CA ASP A 154 7.34 -14.45 -12.88
C ASP A 154 8.27 -13.27 -12.61
N LEU A 155 7.77 -12.02 -12.69
CA LEU A 155 8.56 -10.86 -12.29
C LEU A 155 8.95 -10.93 -10.81
N ALA A 156 8.01 -11.32 -9.94
CA ALA A 156 8.26 -11.49 -8.52
C ALA A 156 9.30 -12.59 -8.24
N ALA A 157 9.21 -13.72 -8.95
CA ALA A 157 10.21 -14.79 -8.87
C ALA A 157 11.58 -14.36 -9.38
N GLU A 158 11.65 -13.57 -10.44
CA GLU A 158 12.91 -13.03 -10.98
C GLU A 158 13.55 -12.02 -10.03
N ALA A 159 12.77 -11.08 -9.47
CA ALA A 159 13.24 -10.14 -8.46
C ALA A 159 13.77 -10.89 -7.22
N ALA A 160 13.04 -11.90 -6.75
CA ALA A 160 13.46 -12.77 -5.67
C ALA A 160 14.76 -13.52 -5.97
N ARG A 161 14.90 -14.10 -7.17
CA ARG A 161 16.11 -14.82 -7.58
C ARG A 161 17.35 -13.92 -7.52
N LYS A 162 17.23 -12.68 -8.04
CA LYS A 162 18.32 -11.68 -7.97
C LYS A 162 18.65 -11.25 -6.55
N ALA A 163 17.65 -11.19 -5.66
CA ALA A 163 17.85 -10.87 -4.26
C ALA A 163 18.59 -11.99 -3.52
N LEU A 164 18.21 -13.25 -3.78
CA LEU A 164 18.88 -14.43 -3.25
C LEU A 164 20.32 -14.56 -3.78
N GLU A 165 20.53 -14.29 -5.06
CA GLU A 165 21.86 -14.25 -5.68
C GLU A 165 22.76 -13.20 -5.01
N MET A 166 22.26 -11.97 -4.82
CA MET A 166 23.01 -10.92 -4.10
C MET A 166 23.32 -11.32 -2.66
N ALA A 167 22.38 -12.01 -2.00
CA ALA A 167 22.53 -12.46 -0.62
C ALA A 167 23.39 -13.72 -0.46
N GLU A 168 23.75 -14.39 -1.56
CA GLU A 168 24.37 -15.71 -1.56
C GLU A 168 23.57 -16.76 -0.73
N VAL A 169 22.24 -16.70 -0.80
CA VAL A 169 21.33 -17.62 -0.07
C VAL A 169 20.72 -18.65 -1.01
N ASP A 170 20.87 -19.94 -0.68
CA ASP A 170 20.20 -21.02 -1.42
C ASP A 170 18.68 -20.93 -1.22
N PRO A 171 17.85 -21.04 -2.28
CA PRO A 171 16.40 -21.06 -2.14
C PRO A 171 15.85 -22.09 -1.13
N ASN A 172 16.58 -23.18 -0.85
CA ASN A 172 16.19 -24.18 0.13
C ASN A 172 16.39 -23.75 1.59
N ASP A 173 17.20 -22.72 1.83
CA ASP A 173 17.47 -22.15 3.15
C ASP A 173 16.46 -21.03 3.53
N ILE A 174 15.52 -20.72 2.64
CA ILE A 174 14.42 -19.80 2.93
C ILE A 174 13.41 -20.50 3.81
N ASP A 175 12.97 -19.80 4.87
CA ASP A 175 11.96 -20.29 5.81
C ASP A 175 10.57 -19.69 5.53
N LEU A 176 10.54 -18.47 4.98
CA LEU A 176 9.32 -17.69 4.75
C LEU A 176 9.42 -16.82 3.49
N ILE A 177 8.35 -16.81 2.70
CA ILE A 177 8.14 -15.90 1.56
C ILE A 177 6.90 -15.05 1.82
N LEU A 178 7.08 -13.74 1.86
CA LEU A 178 6.00 -12.75 1.98
C LEU A 178 5.85 -12.01 0.64
N LEU A 179 4.73 -12.22 -0.05
CA LEU A 179 4.38 -11.46 -1.25
C LEU A 179 3.45 -10.31 -0.90
N CYS A 180 3.97 -9.09 -0.90
CA CYS A 180 3.19 -7.88 -0.73
C CYS A 180 2.64 -7.44 -2.10
N THR A 181 1.35 -7.67 -2.33
CA THR A 181 0.68 -7.35 -3.59
C THR A 181 -0.80 -7.00 -3.38
N SER A 182 -1.33 -6.12 -4.22
CA SER A 182 -2.78 -5.86 -4.35
C SER A 182 -3.33 -6.30 -5.71
N THR A 183 -2.50 -6.95 -6.52
CA THR A 183 -2.82 -7.38 -7.87
C THR A 183 -2.34 -8.81 -8.12
N PRO A 184 -2.67 -9.78 -7.24
CA PRO A 184 -2.19 -11.14 -7.38
C PRO A 184 -2.76 -11.78 -8.67
N GLU A 185 -2.05 -12.78 -9.20
CA GLU A 185 -2.54 -13.55 -10.35
C GLU A 185 -3.66 -14.52 -9.93
N ASP A 186 -3.70 -14.90 -8.66
CA ASP A 186 -4.71 -15.79 -8.07
C ASP A 186 -5.35 -15.15 -6.83
N LEU A 187 -6.68 -15.25 -6.71
CA LEU A 187 -7.42 -14.73 -5.56
C LEU A 187 -7.00 -15.38 -4.23
N PHE A 188 -6.50 -16.62 -4.27
CA PHE A 188 -6.00 -17.36 -3.11
C PHE A 188 -4.51 -17.12 -2.84
N GLY A 189 -3.91 -16.14 -3.53
CA GLY A 189 -2.53 -15.70 -3.35
C GLY A 189 -1.55 -16.35 -4.33
N SER A 190 -0.42 -15.67 -4.55
CA SER A 190 0.59 -16.06 -5.55
C SER A 190 1.95 -16.41 -4.93
N ALA A 191 2.18 -16.18 -3.63
CA ALA A 191 3.45 -16.51 -2.97
C ALA A 191 3.85 -18.01 -3.07
N PRO A 192 2.93 -19.00 -2.94
CA PRO A 192 3.29 -20.41 -3.15
C PRO A 192 3.73 -20.72 -4.59
N GLN A 193 3.22 -19.97 -5.58
CA GLN A 193 3.66 -20.13 -6.97
C GLN A 193 5.10 -19.62 -7.14
N ILE A 194 5.46 -18.51 -6.48
CA ILE A 194 6.83 -18.00 -6.43
C ILE A 194 7.76 -19.01 -5.75
N GLN A 195 7.35 -19.58 -4.61
CA GLN A 195 8.09 -20.64 -3.91
C GLN A 195 8.44 -21.80 -4.86
N LYS A 196 7.47 -22.26 -5.64
CA LYS A 196 7.69 -23.28 -6.67
C LYS A 196 8.64 -22.82 -7.77
N ALA A 197 8.48 -21.58 -8.27
CA ALA A 197 9.32 -21.01 -9.34
C ALA A 197 10.78 -20.80 -8.92
N LEU A 198 11.02 -20.56 -7.63
CA LEU A 198 12.37 -20.49 -7.04
C LEU A 198 13.00 -21.88 -6.86
N GLY A 199 12.20 -22.95 -6.86
CA GLY A 199 12.68 -24.32 -6.70
C GLY A 199 12.93 -24.73 -5.24
N CYS A 200 12.29 -24.06 -4.28
CA CYS A 200 12.44 -24.37 -2.85
C CYS A 200 11.90 -25.77 -2.54
N LYS A 201 12.75 -26.70 -2.11
CA LYS A 201 12.40 -28.10 -1.81
C LYS A 201 11.90 -28.32 -0.38
N SER A 202 12.29 -27.42 0.53
CA SER A 202 11.89 -27.45 1.94
C SER A 202 10.43 -27.04 2.18
N ASN A 203 9.72 -26.61 1.13
CA ASN A 203 8.36 -26.08 1.18
C ASN A 203 8.19 -25.01 2.29
N PRO A 204 8.95 -23.90 2.21
CA PRO A 204 8.81 -22.83 3.19
C PRO A 204 7.39 -22.28 3.24
N LEU A 205 7.04 -21.68 4.37
CA LEU A 205 5.78 -20.95 4.50
C LEU A 205 5.76 -19.82 3.45
N ALA A 206 4.67 -19.68 2.72
CA ALA A 206 4.53 -18.65 1.69
C ALA A 206 3.09 -18.13 1.68
N PHE A 207 2.92 -16.81 1.80
CA PHE A 207 1.60 -16.17 1.73
C PHE A 207 1.68 -14.71 1.29
N ASP A 208 0.52 -14.17 0.91
CA ASP A 208 0.37 -12.82 0.39
C ASP A 208 -0.06 -11.84 1.50
N ILE A 209 0.39 -10.59 1.39
CA ILE A 209 -0.02 -9.46 2.23
C ILE A 209 -0.60 -8.37 1.31
N THR A 210 -1.88 -8.06 1.49
CA THR A 210 -2.54 -6.97 0.76
C THR A 210 -2.66 -5.73 1.63
N ALA A 211 -1.82 -4.73 1.33
CA ALA A 211 -1.91 -3.39 1.92
C ALA A 211 -1.46 -2.29 0.93
N ALA A 212 -1.77 -2.47 -0.36
CA ALA A 212 -1.48 -1.51 -1.42
C ALA A 212 -0.02 -1.01 -1.39
N CYS A 213 0.17 0.29 -1.57
CA CYS A 213 1.48 0.91 -1.69
C CYS A 213 2.29 0.91 -0.37
N SER A 214 1.67 0.62 0.77
CA SER A 214 2.36 0.43 2.05
C SER A 214 2.79 -1.02 2.28
N GLY A 215 2.31 -1.95 1.45
CA GLY A 215 2.45 -3.40 1.64
C GLY A 215 3.88 -3.86 1.90
N PHE A 216 4.85 -3.37 1.13
CA PHE A 216 6.24 -3.77 1.34
C PHE A 216 6.77 -3.39 2.73
N MET A 217 6.43 -2.21 3.26
CA MET A 217 6.86 -1.82 4.61
C MET A 217 6.20 -2.69 5.68
N LEU A 218 4.92 -3.02 5.52
CA LEU A 218 4.21 -3.92 6.43
C LEU A 218 4.79 -5.34 6.37
N GLY A 219 5.15 -5.82 5.18
CA GLY A 219 5.84 -7.09 4.98
C GLY A 219 7.23 -7.12 5.61
N LEU A 220 7.99 -6.04 5.47
CA LEU A 220 9.33 -5.89 6.05
C LEU A 220 9.30 -5.92 7.58
N VAL A 221 8.38 -5.17 8.20
CA VAL A 221 8.20 -5.19 9.65
C VAL A 221 7.65 -6.55 10.12
N SER A 222 6.75 -7.15 9.38
CA SER A 222 6.22 -8.49 9.68
C SER A 222 7.31 -9.56 9.63
N ALA A 223 8.20 -9.52 8.63
CA ALA A 223 9.37 -10.40 8.53
C ALA A 223 10.28 -10.27 9.76
N ALA A 224 10.53 -9.04 10.22
CA ALA A 224 11.28 -8.83 11.46
C ALA A 224 10.59 -9.46 12.68
N CYS A 225 9.26 -9.34 12.80
CA CYS A 225 8.50 -10.01 13.86
C CYS A 225 8.61 -11.55 13.79
N TYR A 226 8.55 -12.13 12.59
CA TYR A 226 8.75 -13.57 12.39
C TYR A 226 10.17 -14.03 12.75
N ILE A 227 11.19 -13.23 12.44
CA ILE A 227 12.58 -13.53 12.83
C ILE A 227 12.76 -13.47 14.35
N ARG A 228 12.33 -12.35 14.97
CA ARG A 228 12.54 -12.08 16.40
C ARG A 228 11.69 -12.97 17.31
N GLY A 229 10.45 -13.27 16.92
CA GLY A 229 9.49 -14.02 17.74
C GLY A 229 9.21 -15.44 17.26
N GLY A 230 9.29 -15.69 15.94
CA GLY A 230 8.94 -16.96 15.32
C GLY A 230 10.11 -17.90 15.08
N GLY A 231 11.35 -17.42 15.19
CA GLY A 231 12.55 -18.23 14.97
C GLY A 231 12.91 -18.49 13.50
N PHE A 232 12.29 -17.75 12.58
CA PHE A 232 12.65 -17.76 11.16
C PHE A 232 14.07 -17.17 10.98
N LYS A 233 14.85 -17.73 10.07
CA LYS A 233 16.23 -17.30 9.80
C LYS A 233 16.34 -16.50 8.52
N ASN A 234 15.83 -17.01 7.41
CA ASN A 234 15.88 -16.31 6.13
C ASN A 234 14.45 -16.06 5.62
N VAL A 235 14.07 -14.79 5.53
CA VAL A 235 12.75 -14.34 5.08
C VAL A 235 12.91 -13.54 3.80
N LEU A 236 12.21 -13.95 2.75
CA LEU A 236 12.15 -13.24 1.49
C LEU A 236 10.91 -12.33 1.50
N VAL A 237 11.11 -11.03 1.40
CA VAL A 237 10.04 -10.03 1.34
C VAL A 237 9.98 -9.45 -0.06
N ILE A 238 8.86 -9.64 -0.74
CA ILE A 238 8.66 -9.24 -2.13
C ILE A 238 7.57 -8.17 -2.17
N GLY A 239 7.83 -7.04 -2.82
CA GLY A 239 6.80 -6.09 -3.24
C GLY A 239 6.58 -6.22 -4.74
N ALA A 240 5.36 -6.52 -5.17
CA ALA A 240 5.04 -6.69 -6.58
C ALA A 240 3.64 -6.20 -6.89
N ASP A 241 3.47 -5.38 -7.92
CA ASP A 241 2.15 -4.97 -8.39
C ASP A 241 2.12 -4.72 -9.90
N ALA A 242 0.96 -5.03 -10.48
CA ALA A 242 0.56 -4.78 -11.85
C ALA A 242 -0.67 -3.86 -11.91
N LEU A 243 -0.57 -2.67 -11.29
CA LEU A 243 -1.70 -1.73 -11.20
C LEU A 243 -2.20 -1.25 -12.57
N SER A 244 -1.38 -1.35 -13.63
CA SER A 244 -1.77 -1.04 -15.00
C SER A 244 -3.06 -1.74 -15.47
N ARG A 245 -3.34 -2.94 -14.95
CA ARG A 245 -4.56 -3.73 -15.23
C ARG A 245 -5.84 -3.07 -14.69
N TYR A 246 -5.70 -2.19 -13.71
CA TYR A 246 -6.80 -1.48 -13.03
C TYR A 246 -6.77 0.03 -13.33
N VAL A 247 -5.97 0.47 -14.29
CA VAL A 247 -5.97 1.86 -14.76
C VAL A 247 -7.05 2.06 -15.82
N ASP A 248 -7.81 3.14 -15.72
CA ASP A 248 -8.59 3.65 -16.85
C ASP A 248 -7.66 4.46 -17.76
N TRP A 249 -7.27 3.89 -18.90
CA TRP A 249 -6.36 4.51 -19.85
C TRP A 249 -6.94 5.73 -20.56
N THR A 250 -8.25 5.97 -20.43
CA THR A 250 -8.93 7.17 -20.94
C THR A 250 -8.97 8.30 -19.90
N ASP A 251 -8.79 7.98 -18.61
CA ASP A 251 -8.69 8.97 -17.54
C ASP A 251 -7.26 9.49 -17.39
N ARG A 252 -7.03 10.67 -17.96
CA ARG A 252 -5.77 11.41 -17.81
C ARG A 252 -5.39 11.67 -16.34
N GLY A 253 -6.35 11.71 -15.41
CA GLY A 253 -6.08 11.95 -13.99
C GLY A 253 -5.27 10.85 -13.32
N THR A 254 -5.37 9.61 -13.81
CA THR A 254 -4.75 8.43 -13.20
C THR A 254 -3.80 7.68 -14.13
N CYS A 255 -4.06 7.64 -15.44
CA CYS A 255 -3.28 6.82 -16.38
C CYS A 255 -1.82 7.25 -16.57
N ILE A 256 -1.49 8.46 -16.14
CA ILE A 256 -0.13 9.02 -16.16
C ILE A 256 0.75 8.52 -15.02
N LEU A 257 0.18 7.83 -14.02
CA LEU A 257 0.85 7.56 -12.75
C LEU A 257 1.46 6.17 -12.68
N PHE A 258 0.69 5.13 -13.01
CA PHE A 258 1.00 3.77 -12.56
C PHE A 258 1.83 2.95 -13.56
N GLY A 259 2.83 2.25 -13.02
CA GLY A 259 3.60 1.23 -13.72
C GLY A 259 3.57 -0.08 -12.94
N ASP A 260 4.15 -1.11 -13.55
CA ASP A 260 4.21 -2.46 -13.02
C ASP A 260 5.67 -2.85 -12.76
N ALA A 261 5.91 -3.54 -11.64
CA ALA A 261 7.23 -4.06 -11.29
C ALA A 261 7.14 -5.10 -10.17
N ALA A 262 8.28 -5.75 -9.92
CA ALA A 262 8.55 -6.44 -8.69
C ALA A 262 9.93 -6.05 -8.13
N GLY A 263 10.03 -6.00 -6.81
CA GLY A 263 11.27 -5.88 -6.07
C GLY A 263 11.26 -6.80 -4.86
N ALA A 264 12.42 -7.30 -4.45
CA ALA A 264 12.55 -8.23 -3.35
C ALA A 264 13.76 -7.88 -2.47
N VAL A 265 13.66 -8.23 -1.19
CA VAL A 265 14.73 -8.12 -0.20
C VAL A 265 14.80 -9.42 0.61
N VAL A 266 16.02 -9.87 0.88
CA VAL A 266 16.29 -10.98 1.80
C VAL A 266 16.62 -10.42 3.17
N MET A 267 15.82 -10.79 4.16
CA MET A 267 16.06 -10.48 5.57
C MET A 267 16.60 -11.71 6.28
N GLN A 268 17.70 -11.56 6.99
CA GLN A 268 18.35 -12.65 7.72
C GLN A 268 18.40 -12.37 9.22
N ALA A 269 18.15 -13.39 10.02
CA ALA A 269 18.37 -13.37 11.46
C ALA A 269 19.85 -13.20 11.79
N CYS A 270 20.16 -12.27 12.69
CA CYS A 270 21.51 -12.01 13.16
C CYS A 270 21.56 -11.92 14.68
N ASP A 271 22.76 -11.73 15.22
CA ASP A 271 22.91 -11.38 16.63
C ASP A 271 22.30 -10.00 16.89
N ILE A 272 21.80 -9.78 18.10
CA ILE A 272 21.11 -8.53 18.46
C ILE A 272 22.00 -7.29 18.33
N GLY A 273 23.32 -7.43 18.46
CA GLY A 273 24.28 -6.33 18.25
C GLY A 273 24.41 -5.91 16.79
N GLU A 274 24.01 -6.76 15.85
CA GLU A 274 24.01 -6.49 14.41
C GLU A 274 22.61 -6.15 13.87
N ASP A 275 21.64 -5.96 14.76
CA ASP A 275 20.27 -5.66 14.35
C ASP A 275 20.21 -4.40 13.49
N GLY A 276 19.59 -4.55 12.32
CA GLY A 276 19.48 -3.55 11.29
C GLY A 276 18.11 -2.88 11.22
N LEU A 277 17.11 -3.35 11.97
CA LEU A 277 15.83 -2.66 12.12
C LEU A 277 15.80 -1.92 13.46
N PHE A 278 16.11 -0.62 13.43
CA PHE A 278 16.23 0.19 14.65
C PHE A 278 14.88 0.61 15.23
N GLY A 279 13.91 0.92 14.37
CA GLY A 279 12.59 1.38 14.79
C GLY A 279 11.62 1.39 13.63
N PHE A 280 10.33 1.32 13.92
CA PHE A 280 9.26 1.40 12.93
C PHE A 280 8.01 2.02 13.54
N ASP A 281 7.09 2.41 12.66
CA ASP A 281 5.79 2.97 13.00
C ASP A 281 4.79 2.58 11.90
N LEU A 282 3.64 1.99 12.24
CA LEU A 282 2.66 1.44 11.29
C LEU A 282 1.23 1.86 11.67
N HIS A 283 0.42 2.27 10.70
CA HIS A 283 -0.93 2.81 10.92
C HIS A 283 -1.90 2.53 9.78
N SER A 284 -3.20 2.70 10.08
CA SER A 284 -4.28 2.69 9.10
C SER A 284 -5.39 3.67 9.48
N ASP A 285 -6.09 4.19 8.47
CA ASP A 285 -7.29 5.01 8.60
C ASP A 285 -8.32 4.62 7.51
N GLY A 286 -9.33 3.84 7.92
CA GLY A 286 -10.37 3.31 7.03
C GLY A 286 -11.25 4.38 6.39
N GLU A 287 -11.36 5.58 6.98
CA GLU A 287 -12.12 6.69 6.40
C GLU A 287 -11.53 7.15 5.06
N GLY A 288 -10.25 6.89 4.85
CA GLY A 288 -9.52 7.28 3.67
C GLY A 288 -9.85 6.46 2.41
N GLN A 289 -10.59 5.35 2.52
CA GLN A 289 -11.01 4.53 1.37
C GLN A 289 -11.74 5.34 0.29
N ARG A 290 -12.53 6.35 0.67
CA ARG A 290 -13.21 7.27 -0.26
C ARG A 290 -12.26 8.07 -1.17
N HIS A 291 -10.99 8.18 -0.80
CA HIS A 291 -9.98 8.95 -1.54
C HIS A 291 -9.12 8.10 -2.46
N LEU A 292 -8.99 6.80 -2.21
CA LEU A 292 -8.21 5.89 -3.06
C LEU A 292 -8.72 4.46 -2.92
N ASN A 293 -9.39 3.94 -3.94
CA ASN A 293 -9.93 2.58 -3.94
C ASN A 293 -10.05 1.97 -5.34
N ALA A 294 -10.15 0.65 -5.39
CA ALA A 294 -10.61 -0.12 -6.53
C ALA A 294 -11.62 -1.15 -6.00
N SER A 295 -12.90 -0.79 -5.99
CA SER A 295 -13.95 -1.55 -5.31
C SER A 295 -14.58 -2.58 -6.24
N ILE A 296 -15.25 -3.61 -5.73
CA ILE A 296 -15.98 -4.56 -6.59
C ILE A 296 -17.06 -3.80 -7.38
N LYS A 297 -17.11 -3.98 -8.70
CA LYS A 297 -18.16 -3.43 -9.55
C LYS A 297 -19.46 -4.20 -9.31
N GLU A 298 -20.45 -3.53 -8.76
CA GLU A 298 -21.83 -4.03 -8.81
C GLU A 298 -22.36 -3.82 -10.23
N LYS A 299 -22.59 -4.90 -10.99
CA LYS A 299 -23.29 -4.78 -12.26
C LYS A 299 -24.76 -4.48 -11.98
N GLU A 300 -25.23 -3.30 -12.39
CA GLU A 300 -26.66 -3.06 -12.62
C GLU A 300 -27.11 -4.02 -13.72
N THR A 301 -27.78 -5.09 -13.34
CA THR A 301 -28.57 -5.90 -14.27
C THR A 301 -29.98 -5.81 -13.78
N ASP A 302 -30.88 -5.39 -14.66
CA ASP A 302 -32.32 -5.43 -14.47
C ASP A 302 -32.75 -6.73 -13.80
N HIS A 303 -33.75 -6.63 -12.93
CA HIS A 303 -34.35 -7.71 -12.14
C HIS A 303 -35.04 -8.82 -12.99
N ALA A 304 -34.54 -9.13 -14.18
CA ALA A 304 -35.17 -9.98 -15.19
C ALA A 304 -35.11 -11.50 -14.94
N PHE A 305 -34.88 -11.94 -13.69
CA PHE A 305 -34.92 -13.37 -13.31
C PHE A 305 -35.99 -13.66 -12.25
N GLY A 306 -37.17 -13.05 -12.42
CA GLY A 306 -38.32 -13.23 -11.54
C GLY A 306 -39.49 -14.04 -12.15
N THR A 307 -39.41 -14.50 -13.40
CA THR A 307 -40.58 -15.08 -14.10
C THR A 307 -40.58 -16.59 -14.25
N ASN A 308 -39.54 -17.29 -13.79
CA ASN A 308 -39.29 -18.70 -14.14
C ASN A 308 -39.14 -19.62 -12.90
N GLY A 309 -39.43 -19.14 -11.69
CA GLY A 309 -39.18 -19.89 -10.45
C GLY A 309 -37.71 -19.94 -10.00
N SER A 310 -36.83 -19.15 -10.62
CA SER A 310 -35.47 -18.91 -10.12
C SER A 310 -35.50 -18.08 -8.83
N ILE A 311 -34.65 -18.44 -7.85
CA ILE A 311 -34.45 -17.64 -6.64
C ILE A 311 -33.87 -16.28 -7.07
N ILE A 312 -34.53 -15.18 -6.66
CA ILE A 312 -34.07 -13.83 -6.93
C ILE A 312 -32.63 -13.69 -6.39
N GLY A 313 -31.69 -13.37 -7.27
CA GLY A 313 -30.27 -13.20 -6.90
C GLY A 313 -29.39 -14.46 -7.03
N PHE A 314 -29.88 -15.56 -7.60
CA PHE A 314 -29.08 -16.75 -7.90
C PHE A 314 -29.06 -17.10 -9.40
N PRO A 315 -27.89 -17.47 -9.98
CA PRO A 315 -26.56 -17.54 -9.36
C PRO A 315 -25.98 -16.16 -9.02
N PRO A 316 -25.04 -16.07 -8.05
CA PRO A 316 -24.41 -14.81 -7.69
C PRO A 316 -23.69 -14.20 -8.91
N LYS A 317 -23.71 -12.86 -8.98
CA LYS A 317 -23.04 -12.12 -10.04
C LYS A 317 -21.52 -12.33 -9.95
N GLY A 318 -20.89 -12.58 -11.10
CA GLY A 318 -19.43 -12.54 -11.19
C GLY A 318 -18.90 -11.18 -10.77
N SER A 319 -17.87 -11.17 -9.93
CA SER A 319 -17.27 -9.96 -9.37
C SER A 319 -16.00 -9.59 -10.13
N SER A 320 -15.81 -8.30 -10.39
CA SER A 320 -14.56 -7.73 -10.91
C SER A 320 -14.33 -6.39 -10.23
N TYR A 321 -13.08 -6.03 -9.96
CA TYR A 321 -12.75 -4.73 -9.38
C TYR A 321 -12.95 -3.57 -10.37
N SER A 322 -13.16 -2.37 -9.84
CA SER A 322 -13.22 -1.12 -10.58
C SER A 322 -11.84 -0.71 -11.09
N CYS A 323 -11.81 0.22 -12.04
CA CYS A 323 -10.58 0.99 -12.25
C CYS A 323 -10.28 1.80 -10.97
N ILE A 324 -9.01 2.09 -10.74
CA ILE A 324 -8.54 2.87 -9.60
C ILE A 324 -9.25 4.23 -9.59
N GLN A 325 -9.95 4.52 -8.50
CA GLN A 325 -10.55 5.81 -8.21
C GLN A 325 -9.65 6.55 -7.23
N MET A 326 -9.22 7.77 -7.59
CA MET A 326 -8.29 8.53 -6.76
C MET A 326 -8.63 10.02 -6.69
N ASN A 327 -8.77 10.52 -5.46
CA ASN A 327 -8.71 11.94 -5.15
C ASN A 327 -7.26 12.34 -4.84
N GLY A 328 -6.49 12.65 -5.89
CA GLY A 328 -5.06 12.92 -5.76
C GLY A 328 -4.71 14.10 -4.84
N LYS A 329 -5.60 15.08 -4.70
CA LYS A 329 -5.39 16.23 -3.79
C LYS A 329 -5.41 15.79 -2.33
N GLU A 330 -6.40 15.00 -1.94
CA GLU A 330 -6.52 14.54 -0.55
C GLU A 330 -5.45 13.49 -0.22
N VAL A 331 -5.11 12.60 -1.18
CA VAL A 331 -3.99 11.65 -1.02
C VAL A 331 -2.65 12.38 -0.85
N PHE A 332 -2.39 13.44 -1.63
CA PHE A 332 -1.19 14.28 -1.47
C PHE A 332 -1.13 14.91 -0.09
N ARG A 333 -2.22 15.56 0.36
CA ARG A 333 -2.30 16.25 1.66
C ARG A 333 -2.12 15.29 2.83
N PHE A 334 -2.69 14.10 2.71
CA PHE A 334 -2.47 13.01 3.65
C PHE A 334 -0.98 12.66 3.72
N ALA A 335 -0.35 12.32 2.59
CA ALA A 335 1.02 11.80 2.55
C ALA A 335 2.03 12.81 3.11
N VAL A 336 2.00 14.07 2.66
CA VAL A 336 2.95 15.10 3.12
C VAL A 336 2.78 15.47 4.61
N ARG A 337 1.66 15.10 5.23
CA ARG A 337 1.41 15.30 6.65
C ARG A 337 1.85 14.08 7.48
N VAL A 338 1.38 12.88 7.12
CA VAL A 338 1.53 11.70 8.00
C VAL A 338 2.88 11.00 7.82
N VAL A 339 3.49 11.05 6.64
CA VAL A 339 4.74 10.35 6.37
C VAL A 339 5.90 10.93 7.20
N PRO A 340 6.10 12.27 7.27
CA PRO A 340 7.12 12.83 8.15
C PRO A 340 6.89 12.47 9.62
N GLN A 341 5.64 12.53 10.08
CA GLN A 341 5.28 12.19 11.47
C GLN A 341 5.59 10.72 11.79
N SER A 342 5.31 9.81 10.87
CA SER A 342 5.63 8.39 11.03
C SER A 342 7.14 8.16 11.09
N ILE A 343 7.91 8.81 10.21
CA ILE A 343 9.38 8.72 10.23
C ILE A 343 9.96 9.30 11.52
N GLU A 344 9.45 10.45 11.98
CA GLU A 344 9.84 11.06 13.26
C GLU A 344 9.57 10.09 14.44
N ALA A 345 8.41 9.43 14.46
CA ALA A 345 8.09 8.42 15.48
C ALA A 345 8.99 7.17 15.38
N ALA A 346 9.30 6.70 14.18
CA ALA A 346 10.21 5.57 13.98
C ALA A 346 11.65 5.90 14.40
N LEU A 347 12.12 7.14 14.18
CA LEU A 347 13.40 7.65 14.68
C LEU A 347 13.43 7.74 16.21
N GLU A 348 12.34 8.21 16.83
CA GLU A 348 12.20 8.25 18.28
C GLU A 348 12.27 6.84 18.88
N ASN A 349 11.53 5.88 18.30
CA ASN A 349 11.57 4.47 18.68
C ASN A 349 12.98 3.87 18.52
N ALA A 350 13.73 4.32 17.51
CA ALA A 350 15.12 3.93 17.26
C ALA A 350 16.14 4.60 18.19
N GLY A 351 15.76 5.66 18.91
CA GLY A 351 16.69 6.50 19.67
C GLY A 351 17.73 7.21 18.78
N LEU A 352 17.40 7.47 17.51
CA LEU A 352 18.31 8.07 16.53
C LEU A 352 17.85 9.49 16.15
N PRO A 353 18.77 10.47 16.05
CA PRO A 353 18.44 11.77 15.50
C PRO A 353 18.36 11.69 13.96
N GLY A 354 17.55 12.56 13.36
CA GLY A 354 17.39 12.61 11.89
C GLY A 354 18.70 12.86 11.12
N SER A 355 19.71 13.48 11.75
CA SER A 355 21.04 13.69 11.17
C SER A 355 21.82 12.40 10.91
N LYS A 356 21.37 11.27 11.46
CA LYS A 356 21.92 9.93 11.18
C LYS A 356 21.34 9.28 9.93
N ILE A 357 20.35 9.88 9.28
CA ILE A 357 19.81 9.36 8.02
C ILE A 357 20.80 9.65 6.89
N ASP A 358 21.31 8.57 6.27
CA ASP A 358 22.11 8.66 5.06
C ASP A 358 21.22 8.73 3.82
N TRP A 359 20.10 8.01 3.82
CA TRP A 359 19.17 7.94 2.70
C TRP A 359 17.70 8.01 3.10
N LEU A 360 16.94 8.84 2.41
CA LEU A 360 15.48 8.86 2.46
C LEU A 360 14.91 8.06 1.29
N LEU A 361 14.17 6.99 1.58
CA LEU A 361 13.60 6.08 0.59
C LEU A 361 12.10 5.95 0.77
N LEU A 362 11.34 6.73 0.00
CA LEU A 362 9.89 6.75 0.12
C LEU A 362 9.23 5.91 -0.98
N HIS A 363 7.97 5.55 -0.75
CA HIS A 363 7.09 5.07 -1.81
C HIS A 363 7.11 6.06 -2.99
N GLN A 364 7.41 5.53 -4.18
CA GLN A 364 7.55 6.30 -5.42
C GLN A 364 6.17 6.63 -6.01
N ALA A 365 5.38 7.48 -5.33
CA ALA A 365 4.04 7.86 -5.78
C ALA A 365 4.04 9.03 -6.76
N ASN A 366 4.76 10.09 -6.37
CA ASN A 366 4.80 11.38 -7.04
C ASN A 366 6.01 12.15 -6.50
N GLN A 367 6.83 12.74 -7.37
CA GLN A 367 8.07 13.41 -6.96
C GLN A 367 7.80 14.57 -6.00
N ARG A 368 6.67 15.29 -6.17
CA ARG A 368 6.30 16.39 -5.27
C ARG A 368 5.99 15.95 -3.84
N ILE A 369 5.49 14.72 -3.66
CA ILE A 369 5.29 14.15 -2.32
C ILE A 369 6.65 13.87 -1.71
N ILE A 370 7.55 13.23 -2.48
CA ILE A 370 8.90 12.90 -2.06
C ILE A 370 9.64 14.18 -1.62
N ASP A 371 9.63 15.21 -2.46
CA ASP A 371 10.28 16.50 -2.20
C ASP A 371 9.67 17.22 -0.98
N GLY A 372 8.34 17.17 -0.85
CA GLY A 372 7.62 17.77 0.27
C GLY A 372 7.98 17.11 1.61
N VAL A 373 8.08 15.78 1.63
CA VAL A 373 8.50 15.03 2.82
C VAL A 373 9.98 15.28 3.14
N ALA A 374 10.86 15.25 2.13
CA ALA A 374 12.29 15.54 2.30
C ALA A 374 12.52 16.93 2.89
N THR A 375 11.80 17.94 2.38
CA THR A 375 11.84 19.31 2.90
C THR A 375 11.40 19.37 4.38
N ARG A 376 10.32 18.68 4.74
CA ARG A 376 9.79 18.67 6.12
C ARG A 376 10.71 17.96 7.12
N LEU A 377 11.50 17.00 6.64
CA LEU A 377 12.50 16.28 7.43
C LEU A 377 13.90 16.89 7.34
N GLU A 378 14.05 18.01 6.61
CA GLU A 378 15.33 18.69 6.39
C GLU A 378 16.40 17.77 5.76
N VAL A 379 15.98 16.80 4.94
CA VAL A 379 16.87 15.89 4.21
C VAL A 379 17.26 16.54 2.88
N PRO A 380 18.57 16.73 2.60
CA PRO A 380 19.02 17.25 1.31
C PRO A 380 18.61 16.36 0.13
N SER A 381 18.32 16.95 -1.02
CA SER A 381 17.80 16.23 -2.20
C SER A 381 18.76 15.17 -2.74
N GLU A 382 20.07 15.35 -2.56
CA GLU A 382 21.09 14.38 -2.93
C GLU A 382 21.07 13.10 -2.07
N ARG A 383 20.41 13.13 -0.91
CA ARG A 383 20.19 11.97 -0.03
C ARG A 383 18.81 11.33 -0.20
N VAL A 384 18.06 11.75 -1.22
CA VAL A 384 16.75 11.20 -1.54
C VAL A 384 16.88 10.21 -2.68
N ILE A 385 16.44 8.98 -2.46
CA ILE A 385 16.40 7.95 -3.50
C ILE A 385 15.10 8.11 -4.29
N SER A 386 15.22 8.41 -5.58
CA SER A 386 14.10 8.44 -6.52
C SER A 386 14.48 7.83 -7.86
N ASN A 387 13.63 6.92 -8.34
CA ASN A 387 13.66 6.37 -9.69
C ASN A 387 12.29 6.50 -10.40
N LEU A 388 11.37 7.23 -9.79
CA LEU A 388 9.99 7.45 -10.24
C LEU A 388 9.91 7.87 -11.72
N ALA A 389 10.86 8.67 -12.19
CA ALA A 389 10.92 9.12 -13.58
C ALA A 389 10.95 7.98 -14.61
N ASN A 390 11.51 6.81 -14.23
CA ASN A 390 11.73 5.68 -15.12
C ASN A 390 10.62 4.63 -15.09
N TYR A 391 9.89 4.55 -13.98
CA TYR A 391 8.96 3.44 -13.69
C TYR A 391 7.53 3.87 -13.41
N GLY A 392 7.30 5.14 -13.04
CA GLY A 392 6.04 5.57 -12.47
C GLY A 392 5.81 4.96 -11.08
N ASN A 393 4.58 5.05 -10.61
CA ASN A 393 4.13 4.45 -9.36
C ASN A 393 3.93 2.94 -9.54
N THR A 394 4.87 2.16 -9.01
CA THR A 394 4.87 0.69 -9.01
C THR A 394 4.35 0.09 -7.70
N SER A 395 3.58 0.86 -6.92
CA SER A 395 2.93 0.44 -5.68
C SER A 395 3.86 -0.27 -4.71
N ALA A 396 3.55 -1.49 -4.25
CA ALA A 396 4.36 -2.24 -3.30
C ALA A 396 5.79 -2.51 -3.81
N ALA A 397 6.02 -2.56 -5.12
CA ALA A 397 7.36 -2.78 -5.69
C ALA A 397 8.26 -1.54 -5.63
N SER A 398 7.70 -0.35 -5.41
CA SER A 398 8.44 0.92 -5.55
C SER A 398 9.67 1.05 -4.65
N ILE A 399 9.53 0.71 -3.37
CA ILE A 399 10.61 0.79 -2.38
C ILE A 399 11.71 -0.24 -2.68
N PRO A 400 11.43 -1.55 -2.81
CA PRO A 400 12.48 -2.52 -3.07
C PRO A 400 13.13 -2.36 -4.45
N LEU A 401 12.38 -1.91 -5.47
CA LEU A 401 12.94 -1.58 -6.79
C LEU A 401 13.95 -0.43 -6.69
N ALA A 402 13.58 0.66 -6.01
CA ALA A 402 14.45 1.82 -5.84
C ALA A 402 15.66 1.51 -4.95
N LEU A 403 15.50 0.65 -3.93
CA LEU A 403 16.61 0.17 -3.11
C LEU A 403 17.61 -0.63 -3.95
N ASP A 404 17.14 -1.58 -4.76
CA ASP A 404 17.99 -2.42 -5.62
C ASP A 404 18.86 -1.59 -6.57
N GLU A 405 18.27 -0.60 -7.24
CA GLU A 405 19.05 0.30 -8.10
C GLU A 405 20.05 1.15 -7.33
N ALA A 406 19.68 1.64 -6.14
CA ALA A 406 20.56 2.47 -5.33
C ALA A 406 21.74 1.68 -4.75
N VAL A 407 21.52 0.42 -4.38
CA VAL A 407 22.58 -0.50 -3.93
C VAL A 407 23.50 -0.87 -5.09
N ARG A 408 22.94 -1.32 -6.23
CA ARG A 408 23.75 -1.75 -7.39
C ARG A 408 24.52 -0.61 -8.05
N SER A 409 24.03 0.63 -7.95
CA SER A 409 24.77 1.82 -8.40
C SER A 409 25.84 2.29 -7.41
N GLY A 410 25.96 1.67 -6.24
CA GLY A 410 26.95 2.02 -5.22
C GLY A 410 26.61 3.27 -4.38
N LYS A 411 25.40 3.83 -4.53
CA LYS A 411 24.91 4.95 -3.70
C LYS A 411 24.65 4.50 -2.27
N VAL A 412 23.88 3.43 -2.11
CA VAL A 412 23.65 2.79 -0.82
C VAL A 412 24.76 1.76 -0.59
N GLN A 413 25.43 1.85 0.56
CA GLN A 413 26.55 1.01 0.94
C GLN A 413 26.27 0.37 2.30
N ALA A 414 26.95 -0.73 2.60
CA ALA A 414 26.80 -1.41 3.88
C ALA A 414 27.10 -0.45 5.04
N GLY A 415 26.27 -0.50 6.09
CA GLY A 415 26.33 0.40 7.23
C GLY A 415 25.46 1.66 7.12
N HIS A 416 25.02 2.05 5.91
CA HIS A 416 24.18 3.23 5.74
C HIS A 416 22.81 3.05 6.41
N VAL A 417 22.32 4.14 7.02
CA VAL A 417 21.00 4.22 7.64
C VAL A 417 19.99 4.79 6.64
N ILE A 418 18.91 4.06 6.45
CA ILE A 418 17.82 4.38 5.52
C ILE A 418 16.56 4.65 6.33
N ALA A 419 15.99 5.84 6.16
CA ALA A 419 14.62 6.11 6.56
C ALA A 419 13.69 5.75 5.41
N ALA A 420 12.94 4.64 5.56
CA ALA A 420 12.04 4.14 4.55
C ALA A 420 10.58 4.34 4.95
N ALA A 421 9.70 4.73 4.03
CA ALA A 421 8.28 4.82 4.30
C ALA A 421 7.38 4.52 3.10
N GLY A 422 6.34 3.73 3.34
CA GLY A 422 5.30 3.36 2.38
C GLY A 422 3.94 3.91 2.81
N PHE A 423 3.13 4.36 1.86
CA PHE A 423 1.83 4.96 2.13
C PHE A 423 0.91 4.80 0.91
N GLY A 424 -0.39 4.59 1.11
CA GLY A 424 -1.34 4.47 0.01
C GLY A 424 -2.72 4.01 0.44
N ALA A 425 -3.41 3.28 -0.45
CA ALA A 425 -4.80 2.86 -0.28
C ALA A 425 -5.04 2.11 1.05
N GLY A 426 -6.26 2.26 1.59
CA GLY A 426 -6.63 1.80 2.93
C GLY A 426 -7.39 2.83 3.77
N LEU A 427 -6.89 4.06 4.01
CA LEU A 427 -5.49 4.45 3.79
C LEU A 427 -4.59 3.73 4.80
N THR A 428 -3.41 3.33 4.36
CA THR A 428 -2.41 2.64 5.18
C THR A 428 -1.06 3.31 4.98
N TRP A 429 -0.25 3.37 6.03
CA TRP A 429 1.11 3.86 5.93
C TRP A 429 1.99 3.23 7.00
N GLY A 430 3.29 3.26 6.75
CA GLY A 430 4.27 2.79 7.69
C GLY A 430 5.68 3.24 7.32
N SER A 431 6.52 3.38 8.34
CA SER A 431 7.92 3.74 8.21
C SER A 431 8.81 2.80 9.01
N ALA A 432 10.07 2.68 8.58
CA ALA A 432 11.10 1.97 9.32
C ALA A 432 12.45 2.66 9.14
N ILE A 433 13.23 2.65 10.21
CA ILE A 433 14.63 3.09 10.21
C ILE A 433 15.50 1.84 10.16
N LEU A 434 16.22 1.70 9.06
CA LEU A 434 16.90 0.46 8.67
C LEU A 434 18.39 0.70 8.45
N ARG A 435 19.22 -0.31 8.66
CA ARG A 435 20.61 -0.35 8.19
C ARG A 435 20.71 -1.32 7.02
N TRP A 436 21.37 -0.89 5.95
CA TRP A 436 21.72 -1.77 4.84
C TRP A 436 23.01 -2.55 5.15
N GLY A 437 23.04 -3.86 4.87
CA GLY A 437 24.21 -4.71 5.10
C GLY A 437 24.33 -5.27 6.52
#